data_AF-A0A4Q3FQH6-F1
#
_entry.id   AF-A0A4Q3FQH6-F1
#
_cell.length_a   1.000
_cell.length_b   1.000
_cell.length_c   1.000
_cell.angle_alpha   90.00
_cell.angle_beta   90.00
_cell.angle_gamma   90.00
#
_symmetry.space_group_name_H-M   'P 1'
#
loop_
_entity.id
_entity.type
_entity.pdbx_description
1 polymer ?
#
loop_
_entity_poly.entity_id
_entity_poly.type
_entity_poly.pdbx_seq_one_letter_code
_entity_poly.pdbx_strand_id
1 'polypeptide(L)'
;MPTLHWIGKDKVINHHLDVPYKVLEHQYRFGLYEPSEFGNVGLTDLQEIEAAEILSSTNPKNPNSDNLHPNNKIIHGDNLEALKSLLPEYEGKIKCIYIDPPYNTGNESWVYNDNVNDPKIKKWLGNVVGKEAEDLTRHDKWLCMMYPRLKLLHKLLADDGAIFISIDDNEQANLKLMMDEIFGGGNFLVNIIWQKKYTQSNDAKYFSNTHDFIITYAKKINDFRINLLGRTEDQLKAYKNLDKDKRGPWMSQPIQVKTPSEAYIYEIKSPVGKSFLPPNGRSWQFSKERYNELVSDERIWFGADGNNVPRIKKFLSDVKDGVVPRSIWLHDEVGHNDEAKRTFKSIINSQTFDSPKPPRLIERILQLST
;
A
#
# COMPACT_ATOMS: atom_id res chain seq x y z
N MET A 1 1.76 -24.83 9.27
CA MET A 1 1.56 -23.92 8.11
C MET A 1 2.15 -24.60 6.89
N PRO A 2 1.56 -24.45 5.69
CA PRO A 2 2.17 -24.97 4.47
C PRO A 2 3.57 -24.38 4.30
N THR A 3 4.54 -25.21 3.95
CA THR A 3 5.94 -24.81 3.71
C THR A 3 6.20 -24.82 2.22
N LEU A 4 6.79 -23.74 1.71
CA LEU A 4 7.27 -23.68 0.33
C LEU A 4 8.62 -24.39 0.24
N HIS A 5 8.73 -25.38 -0.65
CA HIS A 5 9.97 -26.10 -0.94
C HIS A 5 10.45 -25.70 -2.34
N TRP A 6 11.73 -25.35 -2.47
CA TRP A 6 12.36 -24.92 -3.72
C TRP A 6 13.87 -25.23 -3.67
N ILE A 7 14.52 -25.32 -4.83
CA ILE A 7 15.94 -25.69 -4.93
C ILE A 7 16.81 -24.52 -4.43
N GLY A 8 17.86 -24.83 -3.66
CA GLY A 8 18.77 -23.82 -3.10
C GLY A 8 18.29 -23.12 -1.82
N LYS A 9 17.07 -23.42 -1.33
CA LYS A 9 16.52 -22.82 -0.10
C LYS A 9 17.47 -22.90 1.09
N ASP A 10 17.99 -24.09 1.39
CA ASP A 10 18.84 -24.33 2.57
C ASP A 10 20.17 -23.57 2.48
N LYS A 11 20.59 -23.18 1.27
CA LYS A 11 21.80 -22.37 1.03
C LYS A 11 21.56 -20.88 1.28
N VAL A 12 20.34 -20.39 1.06
CA VAL A 12 20.03 -18.95 1.14
C VAL A 12 19.33 -18.54 2.44
N ILE A 13 18.75 -19.49 3.18
CA ILE A 13 17.94 -19.21 4.37
C ILE A 13 18.67 -18.36 5.41
N ASN A 14 19.96 -18.66 5.62
CA ASN A 14 20.83 -17.96 6.54
C ASN A 14 21.82 -17.02 5.85
N HIS A 15 21.80 -16.91 4.53
CA HIS A 15 22.80 -16.13 3.79
C HIS A 15 22.82 -14.65 4.17
N HIS A 16 21.69 -14.09 4.60
CA HIS A 16 21.61 -12.74 5.16
C HIS A 16 22.56 -12.49 6.35
N LEU A 17 23.00 -13.54 7.06
CA LEU A 17 24.00 -13.48 8.11
C LEU A 17 25.42 -13.30 7.54
N ASP A 18 25.71 -13.97 6.42
CA ASP A 18 27.01 -14.00 5.75
C ASP A 18 27.30 -12.77 4.88
N VAL A 19 26.26 -11.99 4.53
CA VAL A 19 26.43 -10.73 3.80
C VAL A 19 27.33 -9.79 4.61
N PRO A 20 28.45 -9.30 4.04
CA PRO A 20 29.38 -8.45 4.76
C PRO A 20 28.75 -7.09 5.11
N TYR A 21 29.11 -6.55 6.27
CA TYR A 21 28.81 -5.17 6.60
C TYR A 21 29.70 -4.24 5.76
N LYS A 22 29.09 -3.24 5.12
CA LYS A 22 29.80 -2.13 4.47
C LYS A 22 29.40 -0.83 5.16
N VAL A 23 30.35 0.09 5.29
CA VAL A 23 30.07 1.44 5.77
C VAL A 23 29.51 2.22 4.59
N LEU A 24 28.43 2.98 4.81
CA LEU A 24 27.88 3.86 3.78
C LEU A 24 28.80 5.09 3.64
N GLU A 25 29.37 5.27 2.46
CA GLU A 25 30.15 6.47 2.13
C GLU A 25 29.21 7.55 1.59
N HIS A 26 29.23 8.72 2.22
CA HIS A 26 28.44 9.87 1.75
C HIS A 26 29.08 10.46 0.50
N GLN A 27 28.39 10.38 -0.63
CA GLN A 27 28.92 10.81 -1.93
C GLN A 27 28.51 12.25 -2.27
N TYR A 28 27.23 12.62 -2.10
CA TYR A 28 26.73 13.95 -2.47
C TYR A 28 25.36 14.24 -1.83
N ARG A 29 24.94 15.52 -1.86
CA ARG A 29 23.61 15.99 -1.44
C ARG A 29 22.89 16.64 -2.63
N PHE A 30 21.61 16.36 -2.78
CA PHE A 30 20.76 17.06 -3.76
C PHE A 30 20.25 18.38 -3.17
N GLY A 31 20.30 19.46 -3.95
CA GLY A 31 19.65 20.73 -3.66
C GLY A 31 18.55 21.02 -4.69
N LEU A 32 17.56 21.85 -4.33
CA LEU A 32 16.64 22.40 -5.32
C LEU A 32 17.39 23.44 -6.15
N TYR A 33 17.53 23.19 -7.46
CA TYR A 33 17.99 24.21 -8.40
C TYR A 33 16.77 24.95 -8.97
N GLU A 34 16.81 26.30 -8.97
CA GLU A 34 15.79 27.09 -9.64
C GLU A 34 15.96 26.98 -11.18
N PRO A 35 14.86 26.87 -11.96
CA PRO A 35 14.92 26.76 -13.42
C PRO A 35 15.44 28.00 -14.16
N SER A 36 15.71 29.10 -13.46
CA SER A 36 16.02 30.41 -14.06
C SER A 36 17.46 30.55 -14.59
N GLU A 37 18.34 29.58 -14.35
CA GLU A 37 19.77 29.65 -14.74
C GLU A 37 20.14 28.86 -16.02
N PHE A 38 19.18 28.24 -16.71
CA PHE A 38 19.42 27.76 -18.07
C PHE A 38 19.34 28.92 -19.07
N GLY A 39 20.39 29.74 -19.10
CA GLY A 39 20.75 30.43 -20.32
C GLY A 39 20.97 29.39 -21.43
N ASN A 40 20.35 29.60 -22.60
CA ASN A 40 20.40 28.72 -23.77
C ASN A 40 21.76 28.02 -23.96
N VAL A 41 21.89 26.77 -23.52
CA VAL A 41 22.94 25.87 -23.98
C VAL A 41 22.28 24.90 -24.94
N GLY A 42 22.63 25.04 -26.22
CA GLY A 42 22.12 24.20 -27.30
C GLY A 42 22.49 22.73 -27.09
N LEU A 43 21.54 21.85 -27.35
CA LEU A 43 21.72 20.40 -27.44
C LEU A 43 22.52 20.04 -28.71
N THR A 44 23.81 20.29 -28.69
CA THR A 44 24.79 19.64 -29.57
C THR A 44 26.00 19.36 -28.70
N ASP A 45 26.43 18.09 -28.67
CA ASP A 45 27.58 17.55 -27.92
C ASP A 45 27.26 16.86 -26.58
N LEU A 46 26.31 15.91 -26.61
CA LEU A 46 26.28 14.79 -25.65
C LEU A 46 26.71 13.50 -26.37
N GLN A 47 28.01 13.43 -26.69
CA GLN A 47 28.70 12.16 -26.94
C GLN A 47 29.74 11.97 -25.82
N GLU A 48 29.63 10.83 -25.15
CA GLU A 48 30.57 10.26 -24.16
C GLU A 48 30.88 11.12 -22.91
N ILE A 49 30.20 10.82 -21.80
CA ILE A 49 30.72 11.12 -20.46
C ILE A 49 30.90 9.78 -19.71
N GLU A 50 32.08 9.19 -19.85
CA GLU A 50 32.69 8.40 -18.78
C GLU A 50 32.99 9.34 -17.59
N ALA A 51 32.94 8.79 -16.38
CA ALA A 51 33.06 9.49 -15.10
C ALA A 51 33.99 10.73 -15.13
N ALA A 52 33.45 11.91 -14.80
CA ALA A 52 34.24 13.11 -14.58
C ALA A 52 33.74 13.88 -13.35
N GLU A 53 34.72 14.23 -12.51
CA GLU A 53 34.69 15.20 -11.42
C GLU A 53 34.06 16.54 -11.84
N ILE A 54 33.32 17.17 -10.93
CA ILE A 54 33.26 18.64 -10.87
C ILE A 54 33.73 19.04 -9.47
N LEU A 55 35.00 19.41 -9.36
CA LEU A 55 35.54 20.09 -8.19
C LEU A 55 35.05 21.53 -8.14
N SER A 56 34.78 21.94 -6.90
CA SER A 56 34.40 23.24 -6.35
C SER A 56 34.55 24.47 -7.25
N SER A 57 33.47 25.27 -7.32
CA SER A 57 33.62 26.70 -7.12
C SER A 57 32.84 27.10 -5.86
N THR A 58 33.57 27.73 -4.96
CA THR A 58 33.06 28.38 -3.75
C THR A 58 32.04 29.44 -4.12
N ASN A 59 30.79 29.28 -3.69
CA ASN A 59 29.97 30.43 -3.36
C ASN A 59 28.98 30.08 -2.22
N PRO A 60 29.25 30.51 -0.98
CA PRO A 60 28.29 30.42 0.10
C PRO A 60 27.34 31.60 -0.06
N LYS A 61 26.17 31.37 -0.66
CA LYS A 61 24.94 32.19 -0.50
C LYS A 61 23.88 31.68 -1.47
N ASN A 62 23.15 30.65 -1.06
CA ASN A 62 21.73 30.60 -1.40
C ASN A 62 20.96 30.23 -0.12
N PRO A 63 20.22 31.17 0.51
CA PRO A 63 19.50 30.91 1.75
C PRO A 63 18.23 30.05 1.56
N ASN A 64 17.98 29.52 0.36
CA ASN A 64 16.83 28.67 0.06
C ASN A 64 17.17 27.18 -0.21
N SER A 65 18.36 26.71 0.18
CA SER A 65 18.70 25.27 0.14
C SER A 65 18.05 24.42 1.26
N ASP A 66 17.20 25.04 2.10
CA ASP A 66 16.67 24.44 3.34
C ASP A 66 15.51 23.45 3.14
N ASN A 67 15.08 23.21 1.90
CA ASN A 67 13.90 22.37 1.62
C ASN A 67 14.20 20.88 1.34
N LEU A 68 15.46 20.42 1.40
CA LEU A 68 15.75 18.99 1.52
C LEU A 68 16.01 18.66 3.00
N HIS A 69 15.08 17.92 3.61
CA HIS A 69 15.24 17.50 4.99
C HIS A 69 16.57 16.74 5.14
N PRO A 70 17.47 17.12 6.06
CA PRO A 70 18.83 16.57 6.16
C PRO A 70 18.87 15.06 6.46
N ASN A 71 17.71 14.44 6.71
CA ASN A 71 17.57 13.04 7.11
C ASN A 71 17.22 12.09 5.94
N ASN A 72 17.00 12.58 4.71
CA ASN A 72 16.70 11.71 3.57
C ASN A 72 18.01 11.13 2.97
N LYS A 73 18.03 9.83 2.66
CA LYS A 73 19.20 9.12 2.11
C LYS A 73 18.84 8.42 0.79
N ILE A 74 19.71 8.53 -0.22
CA ILE A 74 19.69 7.68 -1.43
C ILE A 74 20.95 6.84 -1.42
N ILE A 75 20.81 5.52 -1.53
CA ILE A 75 21.93 4.58 -1.50
C ILE A 75 22.02 3.89 -2.85
N HIS A 76 23.18 3.98 -3.50
CA HIS A 76 23.47 3.31 -4.75
C HIS A 76 24.30 2.05 -4.50
N GLY A 77 23.82 0.89 -4.93
CA GLY A 77 24.51 -0.39 -4.78
C GLY A 77 23.56 -1.58 -4.91
N ASP A 78 24.08 -2.80 -4.70
CA ASP A 78 23.20 -3.96 -4.54
C ASP A 78 22.40 -3.81 -3.24
N ASN A 79 21.08 -3.94 -3.35
CA ASN A 79 20.18 -3.75 -2.23
C ASN A 79 20.40 -4.75 -1.08
N LEU A 80 20.93 -5.96 -1.31
CA LEU A 80 21.23 -6.90 -0.24
C LEU A 80 22.34 -6.37 0.66
N GLU A 81 23.41 -5.82 0.07
CA GLU A 81 24.52 -5.21 0.81
C GLU A 81 24.09 -3.87 1.45
N ALA A 82 23.29 -3.06 0.74
CA ALA A 82 22.76 -1.81 1.27
C ALA A 82 21.87 -2.05 2.51
N LEU A 83 20.95 -3.02 2.45
CA LEU A 83 20.09 -3.40 3.57
C LEU A 83 20.91 -3.89 4.76
N LYS A 84 21.95 -4.69 4.52
CA LYS A 84 22.86 -5.14 5.60
C LYS A 84 23.55 -3.95 6.27
N SER A 85 24.02 -3.00 5.47
CA SER A 85 24.72 -1.79 5.92
C SER A 85 23.83 -0.86 6.76
N LEU A 86 22.50 -0.95 6.63
CA LEU A 86 21.54 -0.15 7.42
C LEU A 86 21.28 -0.72 8.82
N LEU A 87 21.53 -2.01 9.07
CA LEU A 87 21.19 -2.65 10.36
C LEU A 87 21.79 -1.94 11.59
N PRO A 88 23.07 -1.51 11.61
CA PRO A 88 23.66 -0.93 12.82
C PRO A 88 22.94 0.35 13.28
N GLU A 89 22.35 1.10 12.34
CA GLU A 89 21.67 2.36 12.63
C GLU A 89 20.13 2.18 12.72
N TYR A 90 19.54 1.31 11.90
CA TYR A 90 18.09 1.27 11.64
C TYR A 90 17.39 -0.05 11.97
N GLU A 91 18.07 -1.04 12.55
CA GLU A 91 17.40 -2.27 12.99
C GLU A 91 16.23 -1.96 13.94
N GLY A 92 15.04 -2.47 13.63
CA GLY A 92 13.81 -2.24 14.40
C GLY A 92 13.28 -0.81 14.39
N LYS A 93 13.69 0.06 13.45
CA LYS A 93 13.32 1.49 13.44
C LYS A 93 12.49 1.93 12.23
N ILE A 94 12.36 1.10 11.19
CA ILE A 94 11.66 1.49 9.98
C ILE A 94 10.15 1.29 10.14
N LYS A 95 9.37 2.36 10.00
CA LYS A 95 7.91 2.34 10.17
C LYS A 95 7.18 1.72 8.97
N CYS A 96 7.56 2.12 7.76
CA CYS A 96 6.93 1.68 6.53
C CYS A 96 8.02 1.27 5.52
N ILE A 97 7.84 0.11 4.91
CA ILE A 97 8.65 -0.37 3.78
C ILE A 97 7.72 -0.55 2.58
N TYR A 98 8.08 0.04 1.45
CA TYR A 98 7.49 -0.30 0.15
C TYR A 98 8.58 -0.83 -0.76
N ILE A 99 8.31 -1.94 -1.45
CA ILE A 99 9.19 -2.46 -2.50
C ILE A 99 8.37 -2.90 -3.73
N ASP A 100 9.00 -2.73 -4.89
CA ASP A 100 8.50 -3.14 -6.19
C ASP A 100 9.56 -4.06 -6.85
N PRO A 101 9.66 -5.33 -6.40
CA PRO A 101 10.63 -6.27 -6.95
C PRO A 101 10.33 -6.59 -8.43
N PRO A 102 11.28 -7.21 -9.17
CA PRO A 102 10.96 -7.78 -10.48
C PRO A 102 9.84 -8.81 -10.34
N TYR A 103 8.86 -8.78 -11.25
CA TYR A 103 7.68 -9.65 -11.20
C TYR A 103 7.94 -11.04 -11.79
N ASN A 104 9.12 -11.23 -12.39
CA ASN A 104 9.53 -12.49 -12.98
C ASN A 104 8.69 -12.89 -14.21
N THR A 105 8.27 -11.92 -15.03
CA THR A 105 7.46 -12.17 -16.23
C THR A 105 8.23 -12.94 -17.30
N GLY A 106 9.58 -12.92 -17.24
CA GLY A 106 10.47 -13.50 -18.23
C GLY A 106 10.92 -12.53 -19.32
N ASN A 107 10.55 -11.24 -19.22
CA ASN A 107 11.04 -10.22 -20.14
C ASN A 107 12.51 -9.84 -19.83
N GLU A 108 13.39 -9.96 -20.81
CA GLU A 108 14.81 -9.61 -20.69
C GLU A 108 15.17 -8.24 -21.31
N SER A 109 14.22 -7.60 -22.00
CA SER A 109 14.44 -6.30 -22.66
C SER A 109 14.40 -5.11 -21.69
N TRP A 110 13.98 -5.34 -20.44
CA TRP A 110 13.91 -4.30 -19.41
C TRP A 110 15.27 -4.14 -18.70
N VAL A 111 15.60 -2.91 -18.30
CA VAL A 111 16.87 -2.55 -17.63
C VAL A 111 17.08 -3.35 -16.33
N TYR A 112 15.98 -3.74 -15.67
CA TYR A 112 15.98 -4.77 -14.64
C TYR A 112 15.65 -6.11 -15.30
N ASN A 113 16.57 -7.07 -15.26
CA ASN A 113 16.36 -8.39 -15.85
C ASN A 113 15.21 -9.14 -15.14
N ASP A 114 14.00 -9.07 -15.70
CA ASP A 114 12.78 -9.67 -15.16
C ASP A 114 12.68 -11.19 -15.41
N ASN A 115 13.79 -11.80 -15.81
CA ASN A 115 13.98 -13.23 -15.89
C ASN A 115 14.97 -13.74 -14.82
N VAL A 116 15.43 -12.84 -13.93
CA VAL A 116 16.40 -13.11 -12.85
C VAL A 116 17.68 -13.77 -13.40
N ASN A 117 18.04 -13.41 -14.63
CA ASN A 117 19.13 -14.02 -15.39
C ASN A 117 20.31 -13.09 -15.62
N ASP A 118 20.35 -11.96 -14.90
CA ASP A 118 21.46 -11.00 -14.96
C ASP A 118 22.79 -11.70 -14.62
N PRO A 119 23.90 -11.40 -15.32
CA PRO A 119 25.20 -11.99 -15.05
C PRO A 119 25.65 -11.88 -13.58
N LYS A 120 25.34 -10.78 -12.89
CA LYS A 120 25.64 -10.61 -11.46
C LYS A 120 24.85 -11.59 -10.60
N ILE A 121 23.57 -11.77 -10.89
CA ILE A 121 22.70 -12.73 -10.18
C ILE A 121 23.15 -14.16 -10.44
N LYS A 122 23.47 -14.53 -11.68
CA LYS A 122 23.98 -15.87 -12.01
C LYS A 122 25.29 -16.17 -11.28
N LYS A 123 26.22 -15.22 -11.27
CA LYS A 123 27.48 -15.34 -10.52
C LYS A 123 27.23 -15.49 -9.03
N TRP A 124 26.33 -14.69 -8.46
CA TRP A 124 25.96 -14.79 -7.05
C TRP A 124 25.33 -16.15 -6.72
N LEU A 125 24.39 -16.64 -7.54
CA LEU A 125 23.78 -17.96 -7.38
C LEU A 125 24.82 -19.09 -7.45
N GLY A 126 25.72 -19.07 -8.43
CA GLY A 126 26.79 -20.05 -8.53
C GLY A 126 27.70 -20.08 -7.30
N ASN A 127 27.97 -18.91 -6.71
CA ASN A 127 28.79 -18.81 -5.50
C ASN A 127 28.06 -19.26 -4.22
N VAL A 128 26.78 -18.91 -4.07
CA VAL A 128 26.02 -19.12 -2.83
C VAL A 128 25.32 -20.48 -2.81
N VAL A 129 24.68 -20.85 -3.93
CA VAL A 129 23.93 -22.10 -4.07
C VAL A 129 24.86 -23.25 -4.49
N GLY A 130 25.91 -22.95 -5.26
CA GLY A 130 26.86 -23.95 -5.76
C GLY A 130 26.35 -24.70 -6.99
N LYS A 131 26.70 -25.98 -7.12
CA LYS A 131 26.32 -26.81 -8.30
C LYS A 131 24.81 -26.91 -8.52
N GLU A 132 24.02 -26.93 -7.45
CA GLU A 132 22.55 -26.93 -7.50
C GLU A 132 21.98 -25.71 -8.26
N ALA A 133 22.78 -24.64 -8.43
CA ALA A 133 22.37 -23.46 -9.19
C ALA A 133 22.07 -23.77 -10.67
N GLU A 134 22.65 -24.83 -11.22
CA GLU A 134 22.47 -25.26 -12.62
C GLU A 134 21.05 -25.78 -12.88
N ASP A 135 20.39 -26.34 -11.86
CA ASP A 135 19.06 -26.94 -11.95
C ASP A 135 17.92 -25.96 -11.60
N LEU A 136 18.24 -24.71 -11.23
CA LEU A 136 17.24 -23.75 -10.76
C LEU A 136 16.26 -23.36 -11.88
N THR A 137 14.97 -23.52 -11.60
CA THR A 137 13.93 -22.90 -12.41
C THR A 137 13.94 -21.38 -12.24
N ARG A 138 13.20 -20.69 -13.10
CA ARG A 138 13.02 -19.23 -13.00
C ARG A 138 12.46 -18.80 -11.63
N HIS A 139 11.57 -19.62 -11.05
CA HIS A 139 11.00 -19.37 -9.73
C HIS A 139 12.01 -19.62 -8.62
N ASP A 140 12.80 -20.70 -8.69
CA ASP A 140 13.83 -20.98 -7.68
C ASP A 140 14.87 -19.86 -7.60
N LYS A 141 15.27 -19.29 -8.75
CA LYS A 141 16.19 -18.14 -8.82
C LYS A 141 15.60 -16.90 -8.14
N TRP A 142 14.34 -16.57 -8.43
CA TRP A 142 13.65 -15.44 -7.82
C TRP A 142 13.51 -15.62 -6.31
N LEU A 143 13.12 -16.81 -5.87
CA LEU A 143 13.01 -17.17 -4.45
C LEU A 143 14.36 -17.04 -3.74
N CYS A 144 15.44 -17.56 -4.34
CA CYS A 144 16.80 -17.44 -3.81
C CYS A 144 17.25 -15.98 -3.67
N MET A 145 16.92 -15.14 -4.64
CA MET A 145 17.25 -13.71 -4.60
C MET A 145 16.45 -12.97 -3.52
N MET A 146 15.14 -13.22 -3.42
CA MET A 146 14.24 -12.46 -2.54
C MET A 146 14.39 -12.83 -1.06
N TYR A 147 14.59 -14.11 -0.73
CA TYR A 147 14.60 -14.59 0.64
C TYR A 147 15.55 -13.82 1.59
N PRO A 148 16.86 -13.68 1.30
CA PRO A 148 17.78 -12.98 2.20
C PRO A 148 17.45 -11.48 2.31
N ARG A 149 16.92 -10.86 1.26
CA ARG A 149 16.49 -9.44 1.27
C ARG A 149 15.30 -9.23 2.19
N LEU A 150 14.29 -10.11 2.10
CA LEU A 150 13.11 -10.05 2.95
C LEU A 150 13.44 -10.33 4.43
N LYS A 151 14.41 -11.21 4.72
CA LYS A 151 14.94 -11.39 6.09
C LYS A 151 15.55 -10.10 6.65
N LEU A 152 16.33 -9.36 5.85
CA LEU A 152 16.91 -8.07 6.28
C LEU A 152 15.84 -6.99 6.44
N LEU A 153 14.90 -6.87 5.49
CA LEU A 153 13.77 -5.94 5.59
C LEU A 153 12.94 -6.22 6.85
N HIS A 154 12.68 -7.49 7.16
CA HIS A 154 12.03 -7.88 8.41
C HIS A 154 12.80 -7.39 9.63
N LYS A 155 14.14 -7.48 9.66
CA LYS A 155 14.95 -6.97 10.80
C LYS A 155 14.89 -5.45 10.93
N LEU A 156 14.91 -4.72 9.81
CA LEU A 156 14.85 -3.25 9.80
C LEU A 156 13.50 -2.71 10.27
N LEU A 157 12.41 -3.44 10.02
CA LEU A 157 11.06 -3.02 10.34
C LEU A 157 10.84 -2.93 11.86
N ALA A 158 10.29 -1.79 12.32
CA ALA A 158 9.84 -1.59 13.69
C ALA A 158 8.70 -2.54 14.06
N ASP A 159 8.52 -2.81 15.35
CA ASP A 159 7.49 -3.73 15.84
C ASP A 159 6.07 -3.32 15.42
N ASP A 160 5.79 -2.03 15.39
CA ASP A 160 4.54 -1.43 14.94
C ASP A 160 4.57 -1.04 13.44
N GLY A 161 5.55 -1.51 12.68
CA GLY A 161 5.74 -1.20 11.27
C GLY A 161 5.07 -2.19 10.32
N ALA A 162 4.93 -1.79 9.05
CA ALA A 162 4.38 -2.62 7.98
C ALA A 162 5.21 -2.56 6.69
N ILE A 163 5.13 -3.65 5.92
CA ILE A 163 5.75 -3.78 4.59
C ILE A 163 4.67 -4.01 3.54
N PHE A 164 4.83 -3.35 2.40
CA PHE A 164 3.96 -3.40 1.23
C PHE A 164 4.79 -3.82 0.02
N ILE A 165 4.41 -4.91 -0.65
CA ILE A 165 5.18 -5.47 -1.76
C ILE A 165 4.28 -5.57 -2.99
N SER A 166 4.57 -4.77 -4.01
CA SER A 166 3.90 -4.88 -5.31
C SER A 166 4.34 -6.15 -6.03
N ILE A 167 3.38 -6.87 -6.63
CA ILE A 167 3.64 -8.12 -7.35
C ILE A 167 2.50 -8.42 -8.34
N ASP A 168 2.74 -9.27 -9.33
CA ASP A 168 1.69 -9.81 -10.22
C ASP A 168 1.44 -11.31 -9.98
N ASP A 169 0.62 -11.91 -10.84
CA ASP A 169 0.23 -13.33 -10.75
C ASP A 169 1.41 -14.31 -10.83
N ASN A 170 2.55 -13.95 -11.43
CA ASN A 170 3.67 -14.88 -11.64
C ASN A 170 4.29 -15.35 -10.31
N GLU A 171 4.37 -14.45 -9.34
CA GLU A 171 5.07 -14.71 -8.07
C GLU A 171 4.25 -14.41 -6.82
N GLN A 172 3.01 -13.89 -6.93
CA GLN A 172 2.21 -13.56 -5.74
C GLN A 172 2.04 -14.74 -4.76
N ALA A 173 1.84 -15.96 -5.28
CA ALA A 173 1.64 -17.15 -4.45
C ALA A 173 2.94 -17.55 -3.73
N ASN A 174 4.05 -17.53 -4.49
CA ASN A 174 5.39 -17.84 -3.99
C ASN A 174 5.84 -16.81 -2.94
N LEU A 175 5.66 -15.52 -3.22
CA LEU A 175 5.90 -14.43 -2.29
C LEU A 175 5.04 -14.57 -1.03
N LYS A 176 3.74 -14.88 -1.16
CA LYS A 176 2.85 -15.04 -0.01
C LYS A 176 3.35 -16.10 0.96
N LEU A 177 3.72 -17.28 0.45
CA LEU A 177 4.22 -18.39 1.27
C LEU A 177 5.59 -18.08 1.87
N MET A 178 6.47 -17.40 1.13
CA MET A 178 7.76 -16.95 1.68
C MET A 178 7.56 -15.93 2.80
N MET A 179 6.65 -14.98 2.64
CA MET A 179 6.32 -14.00 3.66
C MET A 179 5.68 -14.64 4.88
N ASP A 180 4.83 -15.66 4.72
CA ASP A 180 4.28 -16.46 5.83
C ASP A 180 5.39 -17.12 6.66
N GLU A 181 6.46 -17.58 6.01
CA GLU A 181 7.62 -18.17 6.68
C GLU A 181 8.50 -17.12 7.39
N ILE A 182 8.71 -15.95 6.78
CA ILE A 182 9.60 -14.91 7.32
C ILE A 182 8.93 -14.07 8.40
N PHE A 183 7.70 -13.62 8.16
CA PHE A 183 6.94 -12.74 9.04
C PHE A 183 5.99 -13.51 9.97
N GLY A 184 5.69 -14.77 9.66
CA GLY A 184 4.64 -15.53 10.33
C GLY A 184 3.26 -15.21 9.75
N GLY A 185 2.49 -16.25 9.41
CA GLY A 185 1.18 -16.06 8.75
C GLY A 185 0.13 -15.35 9.59
N GLY A 186 0.30 -15.33 10.93
CA GLY A 186 -0.53 -14.52 11.83
C GLY A 186 -0.31 -13.00 11.69
N ASN A 187 0.77 -12.58 11.03
CA ASN A 187 1.09 -11.17 10.80
C ASN A 187 0.67 -10.65 9.41
N PHE A 188 -0.02 -11.48 8.61
CA PHE A 188 -0.59 -11.07 7.34
C PHE A 188 -1.72 -10.06 7.54
N LEU A 189 -1.65 -8.91 6.88
CA LEU A 189 -2.67 -7.87 6.95
C LEU A 189 -3.73 -8.05 5.86
N VAL A 190 -3.31 -7.96 4.61
CA VAL A 190 -4.21 -7.98 3.44
C VAL A 190 -3.42 -8.19 2.15
N ASN A 191 -4.07 -8.80 1.15
CA ASN A 191 -3.64 -8.75 -0.24
C ASN A 191 -4.49 -7.69 -0.95
N ILE A 192 -3.89 -6.55 -1.29
CA ILE A 192 -4.59 -5.43 -1.90
C ILE A 192 -4.63 -5.64 -3.41
N ILE A 193 -5.80 -5.46 -4.00
CA ILE A 193 -5.97 -5.46 -5.46
C ILE A 193 -5.86 -4.02 -5.94
N TRP A 194 -4.79 -3.70 -6.65
CA TRP A 194 -4.59 -2.38 -7.25
C TRP A 194 -4.95 -2.40 -8.73
N GLN A 195 -5.91 -1.57 -9.13
CA GLN A 195 -6.31 -1.42 -10.52
C GLN A 195 -5.28 -0.60 -11.32
N LYS A 196 -4.27 -1.29 -11.87
CA LYS A 196 -3.18 -0.68 -12.64
C LYS A 196 -3.57 -0.18 -14.04
N LYS A 197 -4.71 -0.64 -14.57
CA LYS A 197 -5.29 -0.21 -15.86
C LYS A 197 -6.79 0.03 -15.71
N TYR A 198 -7.29 1.11 -16.28
CA TYR A 198 -8.72 1.43 -16.28
C TYR A 198 -9.47 0.87 -17.50
N THR A 199 -8.77 0.65 -18.61
CA THR A 199 -9.32 0.06 -19.83
C THR A 199 -9.17 -1.46 -19.85
N GLN A 200 -10.16 -2.12 -20.45
CA GLN A 200 -10.08 -3.54 -20.78
C GLN A 200 -9.28 -3.73 -22.07
N SER A 201 -8.44 -4.77 -22.08
CA SER A 201 -7.69 -5.24 -23.24
C SER A 201 -8.59 -6.13 -24.08
N ASN A 202 -8.98 -5.66 -25.26
CA ASN A 202 -9.85 -6.39 -26.18
C ASN A 202 -9.12 -7.54 -26.91
N ASP A 203 -7.80 -7.55 -26.85
CA ASP A 203 -6.89 -8.58 -27.37
C ASP A 203 -6.55 -9.66 -26.34
N ALA A 204 -7.08 -9.58 -25.12
CA ALA A 204 -6.85 -10.59 -24.10
C ALA A 204 -7.45 -11.94 -24.49
N LYS A 205 -6.65 -13.00 -24.42
CA LYS A 205 -7.07 -14.37 -24.74
C LYS A 205 -8.17 -14.92 -23.82
N TYR A 206 -8.14 -14.56 -22.53
CA TYR A 206 -9.06 -15.08 -21.51
C TYR A 206 -9.69 -13.95 -20.69
N PHE A 207 -8.88 -13.26 -19.90
CA PHE A 207 -9.31 -12.13 -19.07
C PHE A 207 -8.39 -10.95 -19.29
N SER A 208 -8.95 -9.75 -19.36
CA SER A 208 -8.16 -8.54 -19.37
C SER A 208 -7.53 -8.33 -17.99
N ASN A 209 -6.21 -8.52 -17.92
CA ASN A 209 -5.46 -8.29 -16.68
C ASN A 209 -5.29 -6.78 -16.45
N THR A 210 -6.12 -6.25 -15.54
CA THR A 210 -6.23 -4.83 -15.19
C THR A 210 -5.77 -4.51 -13.78
N HIS A 211 -5.28 -5.51 -13.03
CA HIS A 211 -4.82 -5.31 -11.67
C HIS A 211 -3.45 -5.93 -11.42
N ASP A 212 -2.85 -5.50 -10.31
CA ASP A 212 -1.72 -6.15 -9.64
C ASP A 212 -2.07 -6.28 -8.15
N PHE A 213 -1.20 -6.98 -7.43
CA PHE A 213 -1.33 -7.23 -6.00
C PHE A 213 -0.36 -6.35 -5.21
N ILE A 214 -0.75 -6.02 -3.98
CA ILE A 214 0.15 -5.49 -2.96
C ILE A 214 0.00 -6.34 -1.71
N ILE A 215 0.94 -7.27 -1.52
CA ILE A 215 0.96 -8.16 -0.36
C ILE A 215 1.49 -7.38 0.83
N THR A 216 0.70 -7.34 1.90
CA THR A 216 0.97 -6.49 3.06
C THR A 216 1.09 -7.31 4.35
N TYR A 217 2.16 -7.07 5.11
CA TYR A 217 2.41 -7.69 6.42
C TYR A 217 2.77 -6.63 7.46
N ALA A 218 2.33 -6.84 8.69
CA ALA A 218 2.86 -6.14 9.85
C ALA A 218 4.11 -6.87 10.37
N LYS A 219 5.00 -6.17 11.09
CA LYS A 219 6.04 -6.85 11.88
C LYS A 219 5.41 -7.62 13.04
N LYS A 220 4.58 -6.94 13.83
CA LYS A 220 3.70 -7.53 14.85
C LYS A 220 2.29 -6.98 14.68
N ILE A 221 1.36 -7.82 14.26
CA ILE A 221 0.00 -7.39 13.92
C ILE A 221 -0.75 -6.73 15.08
N ASN A 222 -0.47 -7.14 16.31
CA ASN A 222 -1.09 -6.59 17.52
C ASN A 222 -0.59 -5.19 17.87
N ASP A 223 0.58 -4.80 17.36
CA ASP A 223 1.20 -3.49 17.62
C ASP A 223 0.94 -2.52 16.46
N PHE A 224 0.75 -3.04 15.24
CA PHE A 224 0.40 -2.23 14.07
C PHE A 224 -0.98 -1.57 14.21
N ARG A 225 -1.07 -0.30 13.81
CA ARG A 225 -2.31 0.47 13.74
C ARG A 225 -2.41 1.10 12.36
N ILE A 226 -3.52 0.85 11.68
CA ILE A 226 -3.81 1.46 10.39
C ILE A 226 -4.49 2.81 10.59
N ASN A 227 -4.06 3.82 9.83
CA ASN A 227 -4.74 5.11 9.81
C ASN A 227 -6.04 5.01 9.01
N LEU A 228 -7.03 5.80 9.41
CA LEU A 228 -8.29 5.91 8.70
C LEU A 228 -8.15 6.89 7.54
N LEU A 229 -8.83 6.62 6.44
CA LEU A 229 -8.91 7.54 5.31
C LEU A 229 -9.96 8.62 5.59
N GLY A 230 -9.75 9.82 5.07
CA GLY A 230 -10.77 10.87 5.09
C GLY A 230 -12.06 10.41 4.38
N ARG A 231 -13.21 10.90 4.84
CA ARG A 231 -14.49 10.66 4.15
C ARG A 231 -14.52 11.43 2.84
N THR A 232 -15.03 10.79 1.78
CA THR A 232 -15.25 11.48 0.50
C THR A 232 -16.43 12.44 0.61
N GLU A 233 -16.49 13.43 -0.29
CA GLU A 233 -17.64 14.35 -0.36
C GLU A 233 -18.95 13.61 -0.52
N ASP A 234 -18.99 12.55 -1.33
CA ASP A 234 -20.20 11.74 -1.52
C ASP A 234 -20.65 11.02 -0.26
N GLN A 235 -19.70 10.55 0.56
CA GLN A 235 -20.01 9.99 1.87
C GLN A 235 -20.56 11.05 2.82
N LEU A 236 -20.06 12.28 2.76
CA LEU A 236 -20.54 13.39 3.57
C LEU A 236 -21.92 13.91 3.11
N LYS A 237 -22.22 13.89 1.81
CA LYS A 237 -23.54 14.26 1.25
C LYS A 237 -24.70 13.42 1.80
N ALA A 238 -24.42 12.21 2.28
CA ALA A 238 -25.41 11.35 2.92
C ALA A 238 -25.83 11.84 4.33
N TYR A 239 -25.01 12.66 4.99
CA TYR A 239 -25.30 13.24 6.30
C TYR A 239 -26.00 14.59 6.12
N LYS A 240 -27.23 14.69 6.62
CA LYS A 240 -28.05 15.91 6.53
C LYS A 240 -28.72 16.16 7.87
N ASN A 241 -28.85 17.43 8.25
CA ASN A 241 -29.57 17.81 9.46
C ASN A 241 -30.96 18.35 9.11
N LEU A 242 -31.86 17.44 8.71
CA LEU A 242 -33.17 17.80 8.16
C LEU A 242 -34.14 18.34 9.22
N ASP A 243 -33.90 18.02 10.49
CA ASP A 243 -34.76 18.32 11.63
C ASP A 243 -34.11 19.27 12.64
N LYS A 244 -32.99 19.92 12.25
CA LYS A 244 -32.25 20.89 13.08
C LYS A 244 -31.81 20.32 14.43
N ASP A 245 -31.49 19.04 14.48
CA ASP A 245 -30.96 18.38 15.67
C ASP A 245 -29.64 19.04 16.12
N LYS A 246 -29.53 19.34 17.41
CA LYS A 246 -28.35 20.02 18.01
C LYS A 246 -27.04 19.26 17.83
N ARG A 247 -27.09 17.95 17.58
CA ARG A 247 -25.91 17.09 17.38
C ARG A 247 -25.32 17.19 15.97
N GLY A 248 -25.99 17.91 15.07
CA GLY A 248 -25.50 18.17 13.72
C GLY A 248 -25.96 17.13 12.68
N PRO A 249 -25.27 17.04 11.53
CA PRO A 249 -25.64 16.16 10.43
C PRO A 249 -25.70 14.68 10.80
N TRP A 250 -26.73 13.98 10.31
CA TRP A 250 -26.93 12.56 10.52
C TRP A 250 -27.40 11.87 9.24
N MET A 251 -27.22 10.55 9.16
CA MET A 251 -27.79 9.73 8.09
C MET A 251 -28.86 8.78 8.63
N SER A 252 -29.87 8.48 7.82
CA SER A 252 -30.98 7.61 8.21
C SER A 252 -30.66 6.15 7.96
N GLN A 253 -30.72 5.30 8.99
CA GLN A 253 -30.52 3.85 8.85
C GLN A 253 -31.78 3.06 9.23
N PRO A 254 -32.10 1.97 8.50
CA PRO A 254 -33.19 1.09 8.89
C PRO A 254 -32.87 0.40 10.22
N ILE A 255 -33.88 0.23 11.07
CA ILE A 255 -33.75 -0.50 12.34
C ILE A 255 -34.32 -1.92 12.24
N GLN A 256 -34.28 -2.52 11.05
CA GLN A 256 -34.77 -3.87 10.78
C GLN A 256 -33.60 -4.81 10.49
N VAL A 257 -33.62 -6.00 11.04
CA VAL A 257 -32.57 -7.02 10.85
C VAL A 257 -33.12 -8.25 10.12
N LYS A 258 -32.25 -8.93 9.35
CA LYS A 258 -32.62 -10.13 8.59
C LYS A 258 -32.72 -11.40 9.45
N THR A 259 -32.04 -11.42 10.60
CA THR A 259 -32.10 -12.55 11.55
C THR A 259 -33.11 -12.17 12.63
N PRO A 260 -34.38 -12.60 12.50
CA PRO A 260 -35.42 -12.16 13.41
C PRO A 260 -35.22 -12.74 14.81
N SER A 261 -35.54 -11.93 15.81
CA SER A 261 -35.78 -12.40 17.18
C SER A 261 -37.24 -12.14 17.51
N GLU A 262 -37.96 -13.16 17.97
CA GLU A 262 -39.38 -13.03 18.36
C GLU A 262 -39.58 -11.96 19.44
N ALA A 263 -38.64 -11.85 20.38
CA ALA A 263 -38.67 -10.83 21.43
C ALA A 263 -38.62 -9.39 20.89
N TYR A 264 -38.13 -9.18 19.67
CA TYR A 264 -38.00 -7.87 19.03
C TYR A 264 -39.05 -7.64 17.94
N ILE A 265 -40.13 -8.43 17.96
CA ILE A 265 -41.33 -8.21 17.14
C ILE A 265 -42.37 -7.56 18.05
N TYR A 266 -42.43 -6.23 18.00
CA TYR A 266 -43.42 -5.45 18.74
C TYR A 266 -43.92 -4.28 17.89
N GLU A 267 -45.11 -3.78 18.21
CA GLU A 267 -45.69 -2.63 17.53
C GLU A 267 -44.94 -1.34 17.92
N ILE A 268 -44.57 -0.54 16.91
CA ILE A 268 -44.07 0.82 17.07
C ILE A 268 -45.11 1.79 16.52
N LYS A 269 -45.50 2.79 17.33
CA LYS A 269 -46.39 3.87 16.89
C LYS A 269 -45.59 5.11 16.53
N SER A 270 -45.92 5.73 15.40
CA SER A 270 -45.35 7.01 15.02
C SER A 270 -46.01 8.18 15.75
N PRO A 271 -45.41 9.40 15.71
CA PRO A 271 -45.99 10.59 16.32
C PRO A 271 -47.41 10.93 15.84
N VAL A 272 -47.75 10.56 14.59
CA VAL A 272 -49.10 10.76 14.03
C VAL A 272 -50.06 9.60 14.34
N GLY A 273 -49.64 8.64 15.19
CA GLY A 273 -50.47 7.53 15.66
C GLY A 273 -50.47 6.29 14.74
N LYS A 274 -49.68 6.27 13.66
CA LYS A 274 -49.61 5.11 12.76
C LYS A 274 -48.76 3.99 13.34
N SER A 275 -49.29 2.78 13.35
CA SER A 275 -48.61 1.58 13.83
C SER A 275 -47.75 0.91 12.76
N PHE A 276 -46.60 0.39 13.18
CA PHE A 276 -45.67 -0.37 12.36
C PHE A 276 -45.27 -1.66 13.05
N LEU A 277 -45.27 -2.75 12.27
CA LEU A 277 -44.63 -4.02 12.60
C LEU A 277 -43.45 -4.24 11.65
N PRO A 278 -42.43 -5.02 12.06
CA PRO A 278 -41.35 -5.36 11.15
C PRO A 278 -41.91 -6.22 10.01
N PRO A 279 -41.35 -6.14 8.78
CA PRO A 279 -41.78 -7.00 7.67
C PRO A 279 -41.63 -8.48 8.01
N ASN A 280 -42.43 -9.34 7.35
CA ASN A 280 -42.35 -10.78 7.51
C ASN A 280 -40.91 -11.30 7.32
N GLY A 281 -40.46 -12.16 8.23
CA GLY A 281 -39.09 -12.70 8.25
C GLY A 281 -38.04 -11.73 8.82
N ARG A 282 -38.45 -10.62 9.42
CA ARG A 282 -37.55 -9.65 10.09
C ARG A 282 -38.05 -9.33 11.50
N SER A 283 -37.15 -8.79 12.31
CA SER A 283 -37.49 -8.15 13.59
C SER A 283 -36.87 -6.76 13.64
N TRP A 284 -37.22 -5.98 14.66
CA TRP A 284 -36.48 -4.77 14.97
C TRP A 284 -35.07 -5.09 15.45
N GLN A 285 -34.18 -4.11 15.31
CA GLN A 285 -32.78 -4.18 15.73
C GLN A 285 -32.63 -4.08 17.26
N PHE A 286 -33.57 -3.41 17.93
CA PHE A 286 -33.49 -3.08 19.34
C PHE A 286 -34.62 -3.71 20.12
N SER A 287 -34.38 -4.05 21.40
CA SER A 287 -35.45 -4.37 22.33
C SER A 287 -36.38 -3.17 22.52
N LYS A 288 -37.58 -3.40 23.05
CA LYS A 288 -38.57 -2.33 23.27
C LYS A 288 -38.04 -1.27 24.24
N GLU A 289 -37.29 -1.69 25.25
CA GLU A 289 -36.67 -0.83 26.26
C GLU A 289 -35.62 0.07 25.60
N ARG A 290 -34.67 -0.52 24.86
CA ARG A 290 -33.63 0.24 24.15
C ARG A 290 -34.22 1.15 23.09
N TYR A 291 -35.28 0.72 22.41
CA TYR A 291 -36.01 1.56 21.46
C TYR A 291 -36.58 2.80 22.15
N ASN A 292 -37.23 2.65 23.31
CA ASN A 292 -37.77 3.78 24.06
C ASN A 292 -36.68 4.74 24.52
N GLU A 293 -35.52 4.25 24.95
CA GLU A 293 -34.35 5.10 25.27
C GLU A 293 -33.92 5.93 24.05
N LEU A 294 -33.86 5.32 22.86
CA LEU A 294 -33.51 6.01 21.62
C LEU A 294 -34.56 7.04 21.20
N VAL A 295 -35.84 6.78 21.48
CA VAL A 295 -36.93 7.76 21.28
C VAL A 295 -36.76 8.95 22.22
N SER A 296 -36.50 8.70 23.51
CA SER A 296 -36.25 9.75 24.51
C SER A 296 -35.01 10.59 24.20
N ASP A 297 -33.99 9.99 23.60
CA ASP A 297 -32.79 10.69 23.11
C ASP A 297 -32.98 11.29 21.69
N GLU A 298 -34.21 11.32 21.17
CA GLU A 298 -34.54 11.90 19.85
C GLU A 298 -33.74 11.29 18.68
N ARG A 299 -33.31 10.03 18.81
CA ARG A 299 -32.51 9.30 17.80
C ARG A 299 -33.37 8.53 16.80
N ILE A 300 -34.67 8.41 17.03
CA ILE A 300 -35.60 7.77 16.11
C ILE A 300 -36.27 8.83 15.23
N TRP A 301 -36.27 8.57 13.92
CA TRP A 301 -36.83 9.46 12.91
C TRP A 301 -37.91 8.73 12.10
N PHE A 302 -39.06 9.39 11.94
CA PHE A 302 -40.24 8.88 11.24
C PHE A 302 -40.49 9.61 9.91
N GLY A 303 -39.46 10.19 9.29
CA GLY A 303 -39.63 11.09 8.14
C GLY A 303 -40.00 12.51 8.56
N ALA A 304 -39.97 13.45 7.60
CA ALA A 304 -40.33 14.84 7.83
C ALA A 304 -41.77 14.99 8.34
N ASP A 305 -42.69 14.18 7.84
CA ASP A 305 -44.12 14.21 8.20
C ASP A 305 -44.46 13.31 9.40
N GLY A 306 -43.47 12.66 10.01
CA GLY A 306 -43.68 11.77 11.16
C GLY A 306 -44.48 10.49 10.85
N ASN A 307 -44.65 10.12 9.57
CA ASN A 307 -45.57 9.07 9.12
C ASN A 307 -44.86 7.85 8.46
N ASN A 308 -43.54 7.83 8.44
CA ASN A 308 -42.75 6.75 7.83
C ASN A 308 -42.35 5.69 8.85
N VAL A 309 -41.93 4.52 8.36
CA VAL A 309 -41.34 3.45 9.18
C VAL A 309 -40.19 4.03 10.03
N PRO A 310 -40.09 3.68 11.33
CA PRO A 310 -39.04 4.20 12.20
C PRO A 310 -37.65 3.86 11.64
N ARG A 311 -36.76 4.86 11.70
CA ARG A 311 -35.34 4.75 11.33
C ARG A 311 -34.49 5.37 12.42
N ILE A 312 -33.23 4.95 12.53
CA ILE A 312 -32.29 5.54 13.48
C ILE A 312 -31.46 6.64 12.81
N LYS A 313 -31.25 7.74 13.53
CA LYS A 313 -30.29 8.78 13.17
C LYS A 313 -28.89 8.32 13.56
N LYS A 314 -28.02 8.17 12.57
CA LYS A 314 -26.59 7.94 12.78
C LYS A 314 -25.85 9.26 12.59
N PHE A 315 -25.52 9.93 13.69
CA PHE A 315 -24.84 11.23 13.65
C PHE A 315 -23.39 11.11 13.18
N LEU A 316 -22.94 12.12 12.43
CA LEU A 316 -21.55 12.21 12.00
C LEU A 316 -20.59 12.34 13.19
N SER A 317 -21.03 12.99 14.27
CA SER A 317 -20.28 13.13 15.53
C SER A 317 -20.14 11.82 16.32
N ASP A 318 -21.01 10.83 16.06
CA ASP A 318 -21.01 9.54 16.75
C ASP A 318 -20.22 8.45 15.98
N VAL A 319 -19.65 8.78 14.82
CA VAL A 319 -18.85 7.85 14.01
C VAL A 319 -17.37 8.19 14.11
N LYS A 320 -16.51 7.17 13.98
CA LYS A 320 -15.05 7.36 13.92
C LYS A 320 -14.71 8.40 12.86
N ASP A 321 -13.74 9.27 13.13
CA ASP A 321 -13.29 10.21 12.13
C ASP A 321 -12.50 9.48 11.03
N GLY A 322 -13.03 9.48 9.82
CA GLY A 322 -12.54 8.68 8.69
C GLY A 322 -13.20 7.30 8.49
N VAL A 323 -12.70 6.58 7.49
CA VAL A 323 -13.17 5.28 7.02
C VAL A 323 -12.03 4.28 6.97
N VAL A 324 -12.34 3.02 7.31
CA VAL A 324 -11.39 1.92 7.16
C VAL A 324 -11.13 1.69 5.67
N PRO A 325 -9.87 1.59 5.22
CA PRO A 325 -9.56 1.39 3.80
C PRO A 325 -10.10 0.05 3.29
N ARG A 326 -10.50 0.03 2.01
CA ARG A 326 -10.88 -1.19 1.30
C ARG A 326 -9.64 -1.92 0.80
N SER A 327 -9.76 -3.24 0.57
CA SER A 327 -8.70 -4.06 -0.04
C SER A 327 -8.64 -3.96 -1.56
N ILE A 328 -9.59 -3.28 -2.20
CA ILE A 328 -9.58 -3.00 -3.64
C ILE A 328 -9.34 -1.50 -3.80
N TRP A 329 -8.24 -1.14 -4.45
CA TRP A 329 -7.84 0.24 -4.71
C TRP A 329 -8.01 0.53 -6.19
N LEU A 330 -8.94 1.45 -6.47
CA LEU A 330 -9.32 1.79 -7.83
C LEU A 330 -8.39 2.85 -8.42
N HIS A 331 -8.28 2.88 -9.75
CA HIS A 331 -7.34 3.74 -10.45
C HIS A 331 -7.60 5.24 -10.22
N ASP A 332 -8.86 5.62 -10.01
CA ASP A 332 -9.29 6.99 -9.72
C ASP A 332 -8.85 7.42 -8.31
N GLU A 333 -8.78 6.48 -7.37
CA GLU A 333 -8.37 6.71 -5.98
C GLU A 333 -6.85 6.79 -5.80
N VAL A 334 -6.08 5.93 -6.48
CA VAL A 334 -4.63 5.74 -6.20
C VAL A 334 -3.73 5.81 -7.44
N GLY A 335 -4.29 6.06 -8.62
CA GLY A 335 -3.56 6.14 -9.87
C GLY A 335 -3.37 4.82 -10.59
N HIS A 336 -2.84 4.90 -11.81
CA HIS A 336 -2.61 3.79 -12.72
C HIS A 336 -1.33 3.98 -13.54
N ASN A 337 -0.96 2.97 -14.33
CA ASN A 337 0.31 2.96 -15.07
C ASN A 337 0.48 4.15 -16.03
N ASP A 338 -0.56 4.56 -16.75
CA ASP A 338 -0.44 5.67 -17.71
C ASP A 338 -0.31 7.03 -17.02
N GLU A 339 -0.91 7.20 -15.85
CA GLU A 339 -0.65 8.36 -14.99
C GLU A 339 0.81 8.37 -14.55
N ALA A 340 1.32 7.25 -14.03
CA ALA A 340 2.70 7.13 -13.58
C ALA A 340 3.72 7.47 -14.68
N LYS A 341 3.51 6.95 -15.90
CA LYS A 341 4.36 7.25 -17.06
C LYS A 341 4.36 8.73 -17.42
N ARG A 342 3.18 9.37 -17.41
CA ARG A 342 3.04 10.80 -17.70
C ARG A 342 3.75 11.65 -16.65
N THR A 343 3.55 11.34 -15.36
CA THR A 343 4.20 12.04 -14.26
C THR A 343 5.72 11.88 -14.31
N PHE A 344 6.22 10.66 -14.59
CA PHE A 344 7.65 10.42 -14.71
C PHE A 344 8.26 11.24 -15.85
N LYS A 345 7.63 11.21 -17.04
CA LYS A 345 8.08 11.98 -18.21
C LYS A 345 8.06 13.49 -17.98
N SER A 346 7.16 14.01 -17.15
CA SER A 346 7.15 15.44 -16.81
C SER A 346 8.28 15.86 -15.87
N ILE A 347 8.83 14.92 -15.09
CA ILE A 347 9.94 15.18 -14.16
C ILE A 347 11.28 14.99 -14.86
N ILE A 348 11.44 13.87 -15.56
CA ILE A 348 12.67 13.50 -16.26
C ILE A 348 12.31 13.53 -17.73
N ASN A 349 12.87 14.48 -18.49
CA ASN A 349 12.67 14.62 -19.94
C ASN A 349 13.40 13.50 -20.73
N SER A 350 13.21 12.25 -20.31
CA SER A 350 13.87 11.04 -20.79
C SER A 350 12.88 9.88 -20.77
N GLN A 351 12.95 9.00 -21.78
CA GLN A 351 12.10 7.82 -21.89
C GLN A 351 12.69 6.57 -21.20
N THR A 352 13.57 6.74 -20.20
CA THR A 352 14.41 5.63 -19.70
C THR A 352 13.76 4.69 -18.69
N PHE A 353 12.50 4.92 -18.28
CA PHE A 353 11.84 4.08 -17.27
C PHE A 353 10.44 3.61 -17.71
N ASP A 354 10.32 2.31 -18.00
CA ASP A 354 9.14 1.74 -18.67
C ASP A 354 7.94 1.48 -17.75
N SER A 355 8.17 1.31 -16.45
CA SER A 355 7.16 0.79 -15.51
C SER A 355 7.12 1.54 -14.16
N PRO A 356 7.04 2.88 -14.13
CA PRO A 356 6.92 3.62 -12.87
C PRO A 356 5.59 3.31 -12.18
N LYS A 357 5.61 3.33 -10.84
CA LYS A 357 4.41 3.29 -10.01
C LYS A 357 3.87 4.71 -9.78
N PRO A 358 2.55 4.91 -9.72
CA PRO A 358 1.99 6.25 -9.57
C PRO A 358 2.28 6.81 -8.16
N PRO A 359 2.65 8.10 -8.02
CA PRO A 359 2.92 8.69 -6.71
C PRO A 359 1.75 8.59 -5.73
N ARG A 360 0.51 8.68 -6.21
CA ARG A 360 -0.71 8.55 -5.37
C ARG A 360 -0.85 7.18 -4.73
N LEU A 361 -0.29 6.13 -5.33
CA LEU A 361 -0.26 4.80 -4.73
C LEU A 361 0.68 4.78 -3.52
N ILE A 362 1.85 5.38 -3.65
CA ILE A 362 2.83 5.50 -2.57
C ILE A 362 2.29 6.40 -1.46
N GLU A 363 1.67 7.52 -1.83
CA GLU A 363 1.01 8.43 -0.88
C GLU A 363 -0.07 7.70 -0.09
N ARG A 364 -0.90 6.87 -0.74
CA ARG A 364 -1.91 6.05 -0.05
C ARG A 364 -1.27 5.10 0.96
N ILE A 365 -0.17 4.44 0.61
CA ILE A 365 0.54 3.53 1.51
C ILE A 365 1.06 4.28 2.73
N LEU A 366 1.70 5.44 2.52
CA LEU A 366 2.21 6.27 3.61
C LEU A 366 1.08 6.76 4.51
N GLN A 367 0.01 7.33 3.94
CA GLN A 367 -1.16 7.78 4.69
C GLN A 367 -1.72 6.71 5.62
N LEU A 368 -1.70 5.44 5.20
CA LEU A 368 -2.23 4.32 5.97
C LEU A 368 -1.30 3.78 7.05
N SER A 369 0.02 3.97 6.92
CA SER A 369 1.04 3.26 7.71
C SER A 369 1.97 4.17 8.51
N THR A 370 1.95 5.47 8.25
CA THR A 370 2.71 6.51 8.97
C THR A 370 1.73 7.57 9.42
#